data_AF-A0A1G7S6W7-F1
#
_entry.id   AF-A0A1G7S6W7-F1
#
_cell.length_a   1.000
_cell.length_b   1.000
_cell.length_c   1.000
_cell.angle_alpha   90.00
_cell.angle_beta   90.00
_cell.angle_gamma   90.00
#
_symmetry.space_group_name_H-M   'P 1'
#
loop_
_entity.id
_entity.type
_entity.pdbx_description
1 polymer ?
#
loop_
_entity_poly.entity_id
_entity_poly.type
_entity_poly.pdbx_seq_one_letter_code
_entity_poly.pdbx_strand_id
1 'polypeptide(L)'
;MVVLADTSMSTPSGDDDASPQEYLADVQDYLTTRGWTLDLTQVAETVFLFGGTTTANDGTDRRGVVIVATGAGDELGREHVKYLRKAVRKYDADVAFAHARNGTDDGIEDLCAEHGIRLIDGEDVRGGSELDEGAVDDLSFPDKESTAPTESDDPDATPAVTGAERAEPSGGDGTAVQSSGIVEVVRGNLTRGGLHGAGAWVLGYLVVFLLGMLDNYEYPGGITPFRANGWVFYGTHTVPLEASGARQGVSATRTLEVFGSPSPFDGLALTVPGIVYHLVPVIVLAGAGYLLVGNAEDAGTGVSGTAAGVALGATLSAGYLLLTVVGQSVFSFEYTVRRAGLAGGTYTLAAAPEFTSSVLLAGLAYPILFGSAGAVVATVRR
;
A
#
# COMPACT_ATOMS: atom_id res chain seq x y z
N MET A 1 -12.10 45.57 45.29
CA MET A 1 -11.85 44.33 46.04
C MET A 1 -11.86 43.20 45.02
N VAL A 2 -10.69 42.92 44.45
CA VAL A 2 -10.50 41.89 43.40
C VAL A 2 -9.79 40.74 44.08
N VAL A 3 -10.45 39.59 44.13
CA VAL A 3 -9.89 38.33 44.62
C VAL A 3 -9.10 37.73 43.47
N LEU A 4 -7.77 37.72 43.60
CA LEU A 4 -6.89 36.96 42.72
C LEU A 4 -6.87 35.52 43.22
N ALA A 5 -7.42 34.60 42.42
CA ALA A 5 -7.27 33.18 42.64
C ALA A 5 -5.83 32.77 42.29
N ASP A 6 -5.11 32.30 43.30
CA ASP A 6 -3.78 31.73 43.18
C ASP A 6 -3.93 30.36 42.51
N THR A 7 -3.67 30.29 41.20
CA THR A 7 -3.62 29.04 40.44
C THR A 7 -2.15 28.65 40.36
N SER A 8 -1.67 27.91 41.36
CA SER A 8 -0.38 27.27 41.31
C SER A 8 -0.44 26.13 40.28
N MET A 9 -0.14 26.44 39.01
CA MET A 9 0.26 25.42 38.05
C MET A 9 1.59 24.83 38.52
N SER A 10 1.53 23.59 39.00
CA SER A 10 2.72 22.76 39.22
C SER A 10 3.48 22.68 37.89
N THR A 11 4.65 23.33 37.83
CA THR A 11 5.57 23.16 36.70
C THR A 11 6.03 21.70 36.69
N PRO A 12 5.84 20.95 35.59
CA PRO A 12 6.29 19.57 35.51
C PRO A 12 7.80 19.55 35.76
N SER A 13 8.21 18.70 36.70
CA SER A 13 9.58 18.60 37.17
C SER A 13 10.46 17.87 36.16
N GLY A 14 11.39 18.60 35.54
CA GLY A 14 12.77 18.17 35.24
C GLY A 14 13.06 17.11 34.17
N ASP A 15 12.14 16.19 33.85
CA ASP A 15 12.41 15.04 32.96
C ASP A 15 11.75 15.12 31.57
N ASP A 16 11.23 16.29 31.19
CA ASP A 16 10.62 16.52 29.87
C ASP A 16 11.62 16.62 28.70
N ASP A 17 12.92 16.54 28.98
CA ASP A 17 13.96 16.70 27.95
C ASP A 17 14.25 15.44 27.12
N ALA A 18 13.72 14.26 27.51
CA ALA A 18 13.92 13.06 26.72
C ALA A 18 13.37 13.24 25.30
N SER A 19 14.15 12.90 24.28
CA SER A 19 13.66 12.90 22.90
C SER A 19 12.57 11.83 22.72
N PRO A 20 11.64 11.98 21.75
CA PRO A 20 10.64 10.95 21.44
C PRO A 20 11.25 9.56 21.20
N GLN A 21 12.50 9.50 20.72
CA GLN A 21 13.22 8.26 20.47
C GLN A 21 13.81 7.64 21.73
N GLU A 22 14.29 8.46 22.68
CA GLU A 22 14.76 7.98 23.99
C GLU A 22 13.58 7.41 24.79
N TYR A 23 12.47 8.15 24.85
CA TYR A 23 11.28 7.66 25.53
C TYR A 23 10.73 6.37 24.92
N LEU A 24 10.76 6.25 23.59
CA LEU A 24 10.38 5.00 22.92
C LEU A 24 11.31 3.83 23.31
N ALA A 25 12.60 4.09 23.50
CA ALA A 25 13.56 3.09 23.94
C ALA A 25 13.28 2.64 25.37
N ASP A 26 12.89 3.55 26.26
CA ASP A 26 12.51 3.24 27.65
C ASP A 26 11.27 2.34 27.68
N VAL A 27 10.24 2.64 26.87
CA VAL A 27 9.05 1.79 26.75
C VAL A 27 9.41 0.41 26.18
N GLN A 28 10.30 0.35 25.18
CA GLN A 28 10.75 -0.91 24.61
C GLN A 28 11.50 -1.75 25.66
N ASP A 29 12.36 -1.14 26.45
CA ASP A 29 13.11 -1.81 27.52
C ASP A 29 12.16 -2.30 28.64
N TYR A 30 11.21 -1.46 29.05
CA TYR A 30 10.15 -1.79 30.01
C TYR A 30 9.34 -3.04 29.60
N LEU A 31 8.98 -3.16 28.32
CA LEU A 31 8.26 -4.33 27.80
C LEU A 31 9.18 -5.55 27.66
N THR A 32 10.41 -5.36 27.18
CA THR A 32 11.37 -6.46 26.95
C THR A 32 11.80 -7.10 28.28
N THR A 33 12.03 -6.29 29.32
CA THR A 33 12.32 -6.77 30.69
C THR A 33 11.19 -7.61 31.27
N ARG A 34 9.95 -7.45 30.77
CA ARG A 34 8.77 -8.27 31.09
C ARG A 34 8.56 -9.45 30.13
N GLY A 35 9.61 -9.86 29.42
CA GLY A 35 9.59 -11.06 28.58
C GLY A 35 8.95 -10.89 27.21
N TRP A 36 8.66 -9.65 26.79
CA TRP A 36 8.10 -9.43 25.46
C TRP A 36 9.17 -9.50 24.37
N THR A 37 8.83 -10.22 23.29
CA THR A 37 9.55 -10.14 22.01
C THR A 37 8.75 -9.23 21.07
N LEU A 38 9.33 -8.11 20.69
CA LEU A 38 8.62 -6.99 20.05
C LEU A 38 9.11 -6.69 18.63
N ASP A 39 8.16 -6.42 17.74
CA ASP A 39 8.33 -5.78 16.45
C ASP A 39 7.73 -4.37 16.49
N LEU A 40 8.52 -3.38 16.06
CA LEU A 40 8.14 -1.95 16.11
C LEU A 40 7.67 -1.48 14.73
N THR A 41 6.50 -0.85 14.68
CA THR A 41 5.96 -0.15 13.51
C THR A 41 5.66 1.30 13.87
N GLN A 42 6.19 2.26 13.11
CA GLN A 42 5.84 3.67 13.28
C GLN A 42 4.53 3.96 12.54
N VAL A 43 3.51 4.46 13.25
CA VAL A 43 2.18 4.75 12.67
C VAL A 43 1.98 6.25 12.43
N ALA A 44 2.63 7.11 13.21
CA ALA A 44 2.74 8.55 12.97
C ALA A 44 4.12 9.06 13.42
N GLU A 45 4.42 10.34 13.22
CA GLU A 45 5.75 10.93 13.54
C GLU A 45 6.19 10.62 14.98
N THR A 46 5.25 10.68 15.92
CA THR A 46 5.44 10.50 17.37
C THR A 46 4.61 9.36 17.94
N VAL A 47 3.97 8.54 17.09
CA VAL A 47 3.11 7.43 17.52
C VAL A 47 3.63 6.13 16.94
N PHE A 48 3.86 5.16 17.82
CA PHE A 48 4.48 3.89 17.53
C PHE A 48 3.57 2.76 17.98
N LEU A 49 3.62 1.64 17.25
CA LEU A 49 2.90 0.42 17.56
C LEU A 49 3.92 -0.70 17.72
N PHE A 50 3.99 -1.29 18.90
CA PHE A 50 4.68 -2.54 19.14
C PHE A 50 3.70 -3.69 18.96
N GLY A 51 4.02 -4.66 18.11
CA GLY A 51 3.38 -5.97 18.08
C GLY A 51 4.35 -7.00 18.61
N GLY A 52 3.89 -7.99 19.37
CA GLY A 52 4.81 -8.95 19.95
C GLY A 52 4.17 -10.17 20.56
N THR A 53 5.03 -11.02 21.11
CA THR A 53 4.62 -12.18 21.90
C THR A 53 5.26 -12.13 23.28
N THR A 54 4.56 -12.65 24.28
CA THR A 54 5.09 -12.87 25.63
C THR A 54 4.55 -14.20 26.14
N THR A 55 5.33 -14.89 26.98
CA THR A 55 4.90 -16.12 27.63
C THR A 55 4.42 -15.78 29.03
N ALA A 56 3.14 -16.04 29.32
CA ALA A 56 2.57 -15.81 30.64
C ALA A 56 3.16 -16.76 31.69
N ASN A 57 2.96 -16.46 32.98
CA ASN A 57 3.42 -17.32 34.09
C ASN A 57 2.87 -18.76 34.02
N ASP A 58 1.72 -18.96 33.38
CA ASP A 58 1.11 -20.27 33.13
C ASP A 58 1.75 -21.05 31.96
N GLY A 59 2.75 -20.46 31.28
CA GLY A 59 3.43 -21.03 30.12
C GLY A 59 2.72 -20.82 28.78
N THR A 60 1.62 -20.07 28.75
CA THR A 60 0.88 -19.78 27.51
C THR A 60 1.51 -18.63 26.76
N ASP A 61 1.80 -18.82 25.47
CA ASP A 61 2.21 -17.74 24.59
C ASP A 61 1.01 -16.86 24.24
N ARG A 62 1.16 -15.55 24.46
CA ARG A 62 0.16 -14.53 24.15
C ARG A 62 0.71 -13.56 23.11
N ARG A 63 -0.13 -13.22 22.14
CA ARG A 63 0.12 -12.14 21.19
C ARG A 63 -0.41 -10.84 21.76
N GLY A 64 0.35 -9.77 21.63
CA GLY A 64 -0.08 -8.48 22.14
C GLY A 64 0.32 -7.32 21.25
N VAL A 65 -0.41 -6.23 21.40
CA VAL A 65 -0.13 -4.96 20.73
C VAL A 65 -0.08 -3.84 21.75
N VAL A 66 0.90 -2.94 21.60
CA VAL A 66 1.07 -1.75 22.45
C VAL A 66 1.17 -0.53 21.56
N ILE A 67 0.28 0.45 21.72
CA ILE A 67 0.43 1.76 21.06
C ILE A 67 1.08 2.75 22.02
N VAL A 68 2.02 3.54 21.52
CA VAL A 68 2.84 4.46 22.31
C VAL A 68 2.88 5.82 21.63
N ALA A 69 2.36 6.85 22.28
CA ALA A 69 2.51 8.25 21.88
C ALA A 69 3.66 8.89 22.66
N THR A 70 4.72 9.30 21.97
CA THR A 70 5.98 9.76 22.57
C THR A 70 6.22 11.27 22.47
N GLY A 71 5.38 12.00 21.73
CA GLY A 71 5.54 13.43 21.53
C GLY A 71 5.25 14.23 22.79
N ALA A 72 6.04 15.28 23.03
CA ALA A 72 5.94 16.16 24.19
C ALA A 72 4.67 17.02 24.24
N GLY A 73 3.77 16.88 23.26
CA GLY A 73 2.42 17.46 23.29
C GLY A 73 1.35 16.48 22.81
N ASP A 74 1.70 15.20 22.63
CA ASP A 74 0.77 14.20 22.11
C ASP A 74 0.13 13.43 23.26
N GLU A 75 -1.16 13.62 23.41
CA GLU A 75 -2.00 12.81 24.29
C GLU A 75 -2.52 11.59 23.54
N LEU A 76 -2.83 10.51 24.29
CA LEU A 76 -3.54 9.40 23.69
C LEU A 76 -4.97 9.83 23.33
N GLY A 77 -5.29 10.01 22.05
CA GLY A 77 -6.63 10.38 21.59
C GLY A 77 -7.44 9.21 21.00
N ARG A 78 -8.70 9.48 20.62
CA ARG A 78 -9.63 8.46 20.09
C ARG A 78 -9.13 7.78 18.80
N GLU A 79 -8.44 8.53 17.94
CA GLU A 79 -7.85 7.97 16.72
C GLU A 79 -6.75 6.94 17.05
N HIS A 80 -5.97 7.14 18.12
CA HIS A 80 -4.97 6.17 18.59
C HIS A 80 -5.63 4.86 19.04
N VAL A 81 -6.72 4.95 19.82
CA VAL A 81 -7.50 3.78 20.23
C VAL A 81 -8.07 3.02 19.02
N LYS A 82 -8.53 3.74 17.99
CA LYS A 82 -9.00 3.14 16.73
C LYS A 82 -7.89 2.41 15.98
N TYR A 83 -6.68 2.96 15.91
CA TYR A 83 -5.51 2.27 15.34
C TYR A 83 -5.18 0.99 16.13
N LEU A 84 -5.16 1.08 17.46
CA LEU A 84 -4.90 -0.09 18.31
C LEU A 84 -5.95 -1.19 18.11
N ARG A 85 -7.24 -0.86 18.01
CA ARG A 85 -8.30 -1.84 17.71
C ARG A 85 -8.13 -2.51 16.35
N LYS A 86 -7.72 -1.75 15.34
CA LYS A 86 -7.38 -2.33 14.02
C LYS A 86 -6.20 -3.28 14.15
N ALA A 87 -5.17 -2.91 14.91
CA ALA A 87 -4.00 -3.76 15.16
C ALA A 87 -4.38 -5.04 15.91
N VAL A 88 -5.21 -4.97 16.96
CA VAL A 88 -5.70 -6.14 17.71
C VAL A 88 -6.33 -7.16 16.77
N ARG A 89 -7.23 -6.71 15.88
CA ARG A 89 -7.86 -7.61 14.89
C ARG A 89 -6.88 -8.12 13.85
N LYS A 90 -5.98 -7.27 13.35
CA LYS A 90 -5.02 -7.62 12.30
C LYS A 90 -4.02 -8.68 12.77
N TYR A 91 -3.53 -8.56 14.00
CA TYR A 91 -2.53 -9.47 14.55
C TYR A 91 -3.14 -10.60 15.37
N ASP A 92 -4.47 -10.65 15.48
CA ASP A 92 -5.19 -11.59 16.33
C ASP A 92 -4.57 -11.58 17.75
N ALA A 93 -4.46 -10.37 18.29
CA ALA A 93 -3.80 -10.12 19.56
C ALA A 93 -4.73 -10.49 20.72
N ASP A 94 -4.19 -11.20 21.69
CA ASP A 94 -4.86 -11.57 22.92
C ASP A 94 -5.01 -10.37 23.86
N VAL A 95 -4.03 -9.48 23.84
CA VAL A 95 -3.92 -8.33 24.75
C VAL A 95 -3.58 -7.04 24.01
N ALA A 96 -4.04 -5.93 24.57
CA ALA A 96 -3.84 -4.60 24.00
C ALA A 96 -3.47 -3.61 25.11
N PHE A 97 -2.40 -2.85 24.89
CA PHE A 97 -1.96 -1.80 25.80
C PHE A 97 -1.86 -0.46 25.07
N ALA A 98 -2.07 0.62 25.80
CA ALA A 98 -1.85 1.96 25.33
C ALA A 98 -1.02 2.75 26.35
N HIS A 99 -0.13 3.57 25.83
CA HIS A 99 0.76 4.39 26.64
C HIS A 99 0.99 5.73 25.97
N ALA A 100 1.03 6.80 26.76
CA ALA A 100 1.31 8.13 26.27
C ALA A 100 2.18 8.87 27.28
N ARG A 101 3.20 9.55 26.78
CA ARG A 101 4.19 10.26 27.60
C ARG A 101 3.56 11.33 28.50
N ASN A 102 2.55 12.01 27.97
CA ASN A 102 1.88 13.14 28.59
C ASN A 102 0.51 12.79 29.18
N GLY A 103 0.24 11.48 29.36
CA GLY A 103 -1.07 11.01 29.82
C GLY A 103 -2.10 10.92 28.71
N THR A 104 -3.36 10.84 29.11
CA THR A 104 -4.51 10.56 28.25
C THR A 104 -5.51 11.71 28.26
N ASP A 105 -6.15 11.98 27.12
CA ASP A 105 -7.25 12.94 27.03
C ASP A 105 -8.47 12.48 27.87
N ASP A 106 -9.33 13.41 28.27
CA ASP A 106 -10.50 13.14 29.10
C ASP A 106 -11.42 12.09 28.43
N GLY A 107 -11.72 11.01 29.15
CA GLY A 107 -12.60 9.93 28.69
C GLY A 107 -11.92 8.88 27.80
N ILE A 108 -10.60 8.97 27.59
CA ILE A 108 -9.86 7.91 26.90
C ILE A 108 -9.69 6.67 27.78
N GLU A 109 -9.58 6.84 29.09
CA GLU A 109 -9.58 5.72 30.03
C GLU A 109 -10.85 4.86 29.89
N ASP A 110 -12.02 5.51 29.86
CA ASP A 110 -13.31 4.85 29.65
C ASP A 110 -13.36 4.13 28.29
N LEU A 111 -12.87 4.79 27.23
CA LEU A 111 -12.85 4.23 25.88
C LEU A 111 -11.89 3.04 25.75
N CYS A 112 -10.73 3.11 26.41
CA CYS A 112 -9.78 2.01 26.50
C CYS A 112 -10.39 0.84 27.26
N ALA A 113 -11.01 1.08 28.41
CA ALA A 113 -11.70 0.07 29.20
C ALA A 113 -12.84 -0.60 28.43
N GLU A 114 -13.67 0.18 27.71
CA GLU A 114 -14.75 -0.33 26.85
C GLU A 114 -14.24 -1.34 25.80
N HIS A 115 -13.00 -1.18 25.35
CA HIS A 115 -12.38 -2.01 24.33
C HIS A 115 -11.37 -3.02 24.87
N GLY A 116 -11.28 -3.20 26.20
CA GLY A 116 -10.34 -4.12 26.83
C GLY A 116 -8.87 -3.74 26.61
N ILE A 117 -8.59 -2.45 26.36
CA ILE A 117 -7.24 -1.90 26.25
C ILE A 117 -6.80 -1.43 27.64
N ARG A 118 -5.65 -1.90 28.11
CA ARG A 118 -5.07 -1.47 29.38
C ARG A 118 -4.14 -0.26 29.16
N LEU A 119 -4.16 0.70 30.06
CA LEU A 119 -3.23 1.82 30.04
C LEU A 119 -1.96 1.46 30.85
N ILE A 120 -0.79 1.78 30.31
CA ILE A 120 0.48 1.67 31.02
C ILE A 120 0.79 3.03 31.62
N ASP A 121 1.05 3.08 32.93
CA ASP A 121 1.41 4.31 33.62
C ASP A 121 2.79 4.81 33.15
N GLY A 122 2.94 6.12 33.01
CA GLY A 122 4.22 6.74 32.72
C GLY A 122 5.23 6.60 33.85
N GLU A 123 4.76 6.48 35.09
CA GLU A 123 5.65 6.21 36.23
C GLU A 123 6.27 4.81 36.16
N ASP A 124 5.52 3.81 35.68
CA ASP A 124 6.01 2.43 35.53
C ASP A 124 7.15 2.33 34.49
N VAL A 125 7.03 3.10 33.40
CA VAL A 125 8.04 3.13 32.33
C VAL A 125 9.32 3.82 32.79
N ARG A 126 9.19 4.94 33.51
CA ARG A 126 10.33 5.77 33.94
C ARG A 126 11.01 5.25 35.20
N GLY A 127 10.27 4.59 36.07
CA GLY A 127 10.66 4.37 37.45
C GLY A 127 11.90 3.51 37.62
N GLY A 128 12.14 2.53 36.73
CA GLY A 128 13.21 1.52 36.88
C GLY A 128 13.25 0.88 38.29
N SER A 129 12.21 1.09 39.09
CA SER A 129 12.20 0.87 40.52
C SER A 129 12.13 -0.62 40.73
N GLU A 130 12.90 -1.10 41.71
CA GLU A 130 12.92 -2.48 42.18
C GLU A 130 11.53 -3.08 42.03
N LEU A 131 11.40 -3.95 41.02
CA LEU A 131 10.14 -4.57 40.67
C LEU A 131 9.65 -5.30 41.91
N ASP A 132 8.54 -4.84 42.47
CA ASP A 132 7.78 -5.65 43.40
C ASP A 132 7.39 -6.92 42.65
N GLU A 133 8.05 -8.04 42.98
CA GLU A 133 7.86 -9.34 42.30
C GLU A 133 6.38 -9.76 42.31
N GLY A 134 5.53 -9.14 43.16
CA GLY A 134 4.09 -9.32 43.19
C GLY A 134 3.27 -8.60 42.09
N ALA A 135 3.81 -7.59 41.40
CA ALA A 135 3.09 -6.86 40.36
C ALA A 135 3.03 -7.60 39.01
N VAL A 136 3.81 -8.69 38.86
CA VAL A 136 3.83 -9.52 37.64
C VAL A 136 2.52 -10.33 37.49
N ASP A 137 1.80 -10.59 38.60
CA ASP A 137 0.57 -11.37 38.59
C ASP A 137 -0.71 -10.56 38.27
N ASP A 138 -0.65 -9.23 38.23
CA ASP A 138 -1.81 -8.36 37.95
C ASP A 138 -2.09 -8.18 36.43
N LEU A 139 -1.29 -8.84 35.59
CA LEU A 139 -1.60 -9.10 34.17
C LEU A 139 -2.41 -10.39 33.99
N SER A 140 -2.96 -10.97 35.04
CA SER A 140 -3.96 -12.04 34.92
C SER A 140 -5.26 -11.47 34.34
N PHE A 141 -5.87 -12.21 33.40
CA PHE A 141 -7.07 -11.79 32.66
C PHE A 141 -8.25 -12.68 33.04
N PRO A 142 -9.48 -12.13 33.08
CA PRO A 142 -10.68 -12.94 33.13
C PRO A 142 -10.82 -13.77 31.84
N ASP A 143 -11.22 -15.02 31.98
CA ASP A 143 -11.41 -15.96 30.87
C ASP A 143 -12.34 -15.36 29.80
N LYS A 144 -11.88 -15.31 28.54
CA LYS A 144 -12.72 -14.94 27.39
C LYS A 144 -13.85 -15.97 27.25
N GLU A 145 -15.07 -15.54 27.53
CA GLU A 145 -16.27 -16.29 27.17
C GLU A 145 -16.36 -16.38 25.63
N SER A 146 -16.14 -17.58 25.12
CA SER A 146 -16.04 -17.90 23.69
C SER A 146 -17.40 -17.76 22.99
N THR A 147 -17.56 -16.72 22.17
CA THR A 147 -18.64 -16.63 21.19
C THR A 147 -18.07 -16.72 19.78
N ALA A 148 -17.82 -17.95 19.31
CA ALA A 148 -17.48 -18.23 17.92
C ALA A 148 -18.77 -18.44 17.08
N PRO A 149 -18.90 -17.84 15.89
CA PRO A 149 -19.90 -18.24 14.90
C PRO A 149 -19.39 -19.42 14.06
N THR A 150 -20.29 -20.35 13.81
CA THR A 150 -20.10 -21.63 13.12
C THR A 150 -20.01 -21.50 11.60
N GLU A 151 -19.14 -22.36 11.07
CA GLU A 151 -18.87 -22.82 9.71
C GLU A 151 -20.12 -23.24 8.88
N SER A 152 -20.04 -23.14 7.56
CA SER A 152 -20.82 -24.01 6.64
C SER A 152 -20.17 -24.14 5.25
N ASP A 153 -19.53 -25.29 5.03
CA ASP A 153 -19.73 -26.27 3.95
C ASP A 153 -19.92 -25.84 2.47
N ASP A 154 -18.87 -26.14 1.69
CA ASP A 154 -18.81 -27.18 0.62
C ASP A 154 -19.43 -26.89 -0.80
N PRO A 155 -19.21 -27.73 -1.83
CA PRO A 155 -18.37 -27.46 -3.01
C PRO A 155 -19.16 -27.58 -4.35
N ASP A 156 -18.47 -27.91 -5.47
CA ASP A 156 -19.01 -28.28 -6.82
C ASP A 156 -19.18 -27.10 -7.81
N ALA A 157 -18.91 -27.14 -9.12
CA ALA A 157 -18.61 -28.19 -10.08
C ALA A 157 -17.87 -27.58 -11.30
N THR A 158 -17.01 -28.36 -11.96
CA THR A 158 -16.37 -28.01 -13.25
C THR A 158 -17.20 -28.58 -14.42
N PRO A 159 -17.52 -27.82 -15.49
CA PRO A 159 -18.00 -28.42 -16.72
C PRO A 159 -16.87 -28.59 -17.75
N ALA A 160 -16.80 -29.79 -18.31
CA ALA A 160 -16.03 -30.14 -19.48
C ALA A 160 -16.61 -29.49 -20.75
N VAL A 161 -15.77 -28.87 -21.57
CA VAL A 161 -16.14 -28.39 -22.92
C VAL A 161 -15.38 -29.22 -23.96
N THR A 162 -16.12 -30.13 -24.59
CA THR A 162 -15.77 -30.86 -25.81
C THR A 162 -16.15 -30.07 -27.05
N GLY A 163 -15.26 -30.10 -28.06
CA GLY A 163 -15.63 -30.03 -29.47
C GLY A 163 -15.52 -28.66 -30.15
N ALA A 164 -14.46 -28.46 -30.92
CA ALA A 164 -14.47 -27.53 -32.04
C ALA A 164 -13.67 -28.11 -33.22
N GLU A 165 -14.36 -28.19 -34.35
CA GLU A 165 -13.94 -28.77 -35.61
C GLU A 165 -12.69 -28.12 -36.21
N ARG A 166 -11.86 -28.98 -36.80
CA ARG A 166 -10.65 -28.64 -37.54
C ARG A 166 -11.05 -28.17 -38.94
N ALA A 167 -11.10 -26.86 -39.16
CA ALA A 167 -11.22 -26.26 -40.49
C ALA A 167 -9.86 -26.30 -41.20
N GLU A 168 -9.84 -26.85 -42.43
CA GLU A 168 -8.66 -26.84 -43.29
C GLU A 168 -8.42 -25.46 -43.90
N PRO A 169 -7.20 -24.89 -43.80
CA PRO A 169 -6.87 -23.62 -44.45
C PRO A 169 -6.58 -23.84 -45.94
N SER A 170 -7.54 -23.43 -46.77
CA SER A 170 -7.40 -23.29 -48.22
C SER A 170 -6.64 -22.01 -48.58
N GLY A 171 -5.60 -22.16 -49.40
CA GLY A 171 -5.20 -21.15 -50.40
C GLY A 171 -4.24 -20.06 -49.93
N GLY A 172 -2.95 -20.36 -49.89
CA GLY A 172 -1.88 -19.37 -49.73
C GLY A 172 -1.61 -18.62 -51.04
N ASP A 173 -1.85 -17.30 -51.01
CA ASP A 173 -1.06 -16.29 -51.75
C ASP A 173 -1.33 -14.82 -51.31
N GLY A 174 -2.12 -14.58 -50.26
CA GLY A 174 -2.54 -13.23 -49.84
C GLY A 174 -1.67 -12.51 -48.79
N THR A 175 -0.65 -13.16 -48.24
CA THR A 175 0.08 -12.65 -47.05
C THR A 175 1.08 -11.54 -47.35
N ALA A 176 1.70 -11.55 -48.53
CA ALA A 176 2.75 -10.58 -48.88
C ALA A 176 2.21 -9.18 -49.24
N VAL A 177 0.97 -9.07 -49.71
CA VAL A 177 0.36 -7.78 -50.09
C VAL A 177 -0.16 -7.02 -48.86
N GLN A 178 -0.63 -7.72 -47.82
CA GLN A 178 -1.14 -7.07 -46.60
C GLN A 178 -0.04 -6.48 -45.70
N SER A 179 1.16 -7.09 -45.65
CA SER A 179 2.24 -6.62 -44.77
C SER A 179 2.74 -5.22 -45.11
N SER A 180 2.76 -4.84 -46.39
CA SER A 180 3.20 -3.52 -46.84
C SER A 180 2.25 -2.40 -46.38
N GLY A 181 0.94 -2.67 -46.34
CA GLY A 181 -0.04 -1.71 -45.84
C GLY A 181 0.06 -1.47 -44.33
N ILE A 182 0.29 -2.53 -43.56
CA ILE A 182 0.43 -2.44 -42.09
C ILE A 182 1.63 -1.55 -41.71
N VAL A 183 2.77 -1.74 -42.37
CA VAL A 183 3.98 -0.94 -42.08
C VAL A 183 3.74 0.54 -42.38
N GLU A 184 3.03 0.86 -43.46
CA GLU A 184 2.72 2.24 -43.80
C GLU A 184 1.75 2.88 -42.80
N VAL A 185 0.73 2.15 -42.35
CA VAL A 185 -0.19 2.61 -41.29
C VAL A 185 0.57 2.92 -40.01
N VAL A 186 1.46 2.02 -39.58
CA VAL A 186 2.28 2.23 -38.37
C VAL A 186 3.19 3.45 -38.56
N ARG A 187 3.94 3.52 -39.66
CA ARG A 187 4.90 4.60 -39.90
C ARG A 187 4.20 5.97 -39.99
N GLY A 188 3.11 6.05 -40.75
CA GLY A 188 2.36 7.29 -40.95
C GLY A 188 1.66 7.81 -39.70
N ASN A 189 1.37 6.93 -38.73
CA ASN A 189 0.64 7.29 -37.51
C ASN A 189 1.47 7.17 -36.23
N LEU A 190 2.75 6.77 -36.29
CA LEU A 190 3.59 6.52 -35.10
C LEU A 190 3.64 7.73 -34.16
N THR A 191 3.83 8.94 -34.69
CA THR A 191 3.87 10.17 -33.88
C THR A 191 2.53 10.43 -33.19
N ARG A 192 1.41 10.28 -33.91
CA ARG A 192 0.07 10.49 -33.35
C ARG A 192 -0.25 9.44 -32.31
N GLY A 193 -0.01 8.17 -32.62
CA GLY A 193 -0.15 7.06 -31.70
C GLY A 193 0.65 7.26 -30.43
N GLY A 194 1.92 7.64 -30.56
CA GLY A 194 2.77 7.98 -29.42
C GLY A 194 2.19 9.10 -28.56
N LEU A 195 1.70 10.19 -29.15
CA LEU A 195 1.07 11.28 -28.39
C LEU A 195 -0.21 10.82 -27.67
N HIS A 196 -1.05 10.04 -28.31
CA HIS A 196 -2.25 9.45 -27.69
C HIS A 196 -1.90 8.48 -26.56
N GLY A 197 -0.87 7.65 -26.75
CA GLY A 197 -0.35 6.74 -25.73
C GLY A 197 0.21 7.49 -24.52
N ALA A 198 0.99 8.54 -24.75
CA ALA A 198 1.50 9.39 -23.68
C ALA A 198 0.35 10.09 -22.92
N GLY A 199 -0.64 10.62 -23.63
CA GLY A 199 -1.83 11.21 -23.03
C GLY A 199 -2.64 10.20 -22.22
N ALA A 200 -2.80 8.97 -22.73
CA ALA A 200 -3.47 7.87 -22.03
C ALA A 200 -2.74 7.50 -20.73
N TRP A 201 -1.41 7.46 -20.73
CA TRP A 201 -0.60 7.22 -19.54
C TRP A 201 -0.87 8.27 -18.46
N VAL A 202 -0.79 9.55 -18.83
CA VAL A 202 -1.02 10.67 -17.90
C VAL A 202 -2.45 10.64 -17.36
N LEU A 203 -3.44 10.45 -18.24
CA LEU A 203 -4.84 10.39 -17.84
C LEU A 203 -5.11 9.21 -16.90
N GLY A 204 -4.56 8.02 -17.20
CA GLY A 204 -4.69 6.84 -16.34
C GLY A 204 -4.11 7.07 -14.95
N TYR A 205 -2.92 7.66 -14.87
CA TYR A 205 -2.31 8.05 -13.59
C TYR A 205 -3.18 9.05 -12.81
N LEU A 206 -3.71 10.09 -13.48
CA LEU A 206 -4.56 11.09 -12.83
C LEU A 206 -5.87 10.48 -12.31
N VAL A 207 -6.46 9.52 -13.03
CA VAL A 207 -7.65 8.79 -12.56
C VAL A 207 -7.33 7.97 -11.32
N VAL A 208 -6.21 7.21 -11.32
CA VAL A 208 -5.78 6.44 -10.14
C VAL A 208 -5.50 7.36 -8.95
N PHE A 209 -4.82 8.48 -9.19
CA PHE A 209 -4.54 9.49 -8.17
C PHE A 209 -5.82 10.06 -7.55
N LEU A 210 -6.85 10.33 -8.37
CA LEU A 210 -8.16 10.78 -7.90
C LEU A 210 -8.86 9.71 -7.07
N LEU A 211 -8.84 8.44 -7.50
CA LEU A 211 -9.39 7.33 -6.73
C LEU A 211 -8.67 7.18 -5.38
N GLY A 212 -7.35 7.30 -5.35
CA GLY A 212 -6.56 7.26 -4.10
C GLY A 212 -6.89 8.41 -3.15
N MET A 213 -7.22 9.60 -3.66
CA MET A 213 -7.72 10.71 -2.84
C MET A 213 -9.11 10.43 -2.26
N LEU A 214 -10.00 9.81 -3.03
CA LEU A 214 -11.34 9.43 -2.56
C LEU A 214 -11.28 8.37 -1.45
N ASP A 215 -10.32 7.45 -1.56
CA ASP A 215 -10.09 6.39 -0.57
C ASP A 215 -9.38 6.88 0.70
N ASN A 216 -9.03 8.17 0.79
CA ASN A 216 -8.30 8.78 1.92
C ASN A 216 -7.10 7.93 2.36
N TYR A 217 -6.32 7.52 1.37
CA TYR A 217 -5.21 6.62 1.57
C TYR A 217 -4.19 7.20 2.57
N GLU A 218 -3.97 6.51 3.69
CA GLU A 218 -2.91 6.84 4.66
C GLU A 218 -1.56 6.32 4.13
N TYR A 219 -0.67 7.25 3.78
CA TYR A 219 0.63 6.89 3.24
C TYR A 219 1.60 6.52 4.37
N PRO A 220 2.37 5.44 4.23
CA PRO A 220 3.42 5.13 5.21
C PRO A 220 4.39 6.32 5.33
N GLY A 221 4.76 6.65 6.58
CA GLY A 221 5.57 7.83 6.90
C GLY A 221 6.80 7.96 6.01
N GLY A 222 6.96 9.13 5.37
CA GLY A 222 8.08 9.45 4.48
C GLY A 222 7.82 9.23 2.99
N ILE A 223 6.74 8.56 2.60
CA ILE A 223 6.36 8.40 1.18
C ILE A 223 5.38 9.50 0.79
N THR A 224 5.71 10.25 -0.26
CA THR A 224 4.81 11.29 -0.78
C THR A 224 3.59 10.66 -1.46
N PRO A 225 2.38 11.25 -1.34
CA PRO A 225 1.17 10.73 -1.95
C PRO A 225 1.31 10.41 -3.44
N PHE A 226 2.00 11.27 -4.19
CA PHE A 226 2.19 11.06 -5.63
C PHE A 226 3.00 9.80 -5.97
N ARG A 227 4.00 9.42 -5.16
CA ARG A 227 4.81 8.21 -5.40
C ARG A 227 4.01 6.95 -5.11
N ALA A 228 3.30 6.94 -3.99
CA ALA A 228 2.44 5.82 -3.63
C ALA A 228 1.32 5.60 -4.66
N ASN A 229 0.68 6.67 -5.14
CA ASN A 229 -0.28 6.55 -6.25
C ASN A 229 0.37 6.10 -7.56
N GLY A 230 1.64 6.46 -7.78
CA GLY A 230 2.45 5.91 -8.86
C GLY A 230 2.55 4.39 -8.76
N TRP A 231 2.86 3.86 -7.59
CA TRP A 231 2.88 2.42 -7.33
C TRP A 231 1.53 1.75 -7.58
N VAL A 232 0.45 2.35 -7.09
CA VAL A 232 -0.92 1.88 -7.36
C VAL A 232 -1.21 1.86 -8.86
N PHE A 233 -0.81 2.91 -9.59
CA PHE A 233 -0.99 3.00 -11.04
C PHE A 233 -0.25 1.87 -11.78
N TYR A 234 0.97 1.53 -11.38
CA TYR A 234 1.67 0.34 -11.90
C TYR A 234 0.96 -0.96 -11.54
N GLY A 235 0.50 -1.08 -10.29
CA GLY A 235 -0.32 -2.21 -9.84
C GLY A 235 -1.57 -2.44 -10.69
N THR A 236 -2.17 -1.39 -11.26
CA THR A 236 -3.36 -1.55 -12.13
C THR A 236 -3.06 -2.37 -13.39
N HIS A 237 -1.79 -2.42 -13.79
CA HIS A 237 -1.26 -3.23 -14.89
C HIS A 237 -0.68 -4.56 -14.42
N THR A 238 -1.02 -5.00 -13.20
CA THR A 238 -0.48 -6.20 -12.54
C THR A 238 1.06 -6.17 -12.45
N VAL A 239 1.64 -4.97 -12.34
CA VAL A 239 3.08 -4.82 -12.12
C VAL A 239 3.34 -4.86 -10.61
N PRO A 240 4.14 -5.83 -10.13
CA PRO A 240 4.45 -5.91 -8.72
C PRO A 240 5.44 -4.81 -8.31
N LEU A 241 5.49 -4.55 -7.01
CA LEU A 241 6.50 -3.69 -6.40
C LEU A 241 7.70 -4.51 -5.97
N GLU A 242 8.89 -4.04 -6.30
CA GLU A 242 10.14 -4.55 -5.76
C GLU A 242 10.54 -3.68 -4.57
N ALA A 243 10.62 -4.30 -3.39
CA ALA A 243 11.08 -3.67 -2.16
C ALA A 243 12.37 -4.33 -1.71
N SER A 244 13.37 -3.51 -1.37
CA SER A 244 14.64 -3.99 -0.83
C SER A 244 14.98 -3.28 0.48
N GLY A 245 15.61 -4.02 1.37
CA GLY A 245 16.09 -3.53 2.66
C GLY A 245 17.53 -3.98 2.87
N ALA A 246 18.39 -3.06 3.34
CA ALA A 246 19.77 -3.37 3.70
C ALA A 246 20.05 -3.02 5.15
N ARG A 247 20.67 -3.95 5.89
CA ARG A 247 21.13 -3.78 7.28
C ARG A 247 22.55 -4.30 7.40
N GLN A 248 23.48 -3.44 7.82
CA GLN A 248 24.90 -3.82 8.08
C GLN A 248 25.56 -4.61 6.92
N GLY A 249 25.28 -4.23 5.67
CA GLY A 249 25.85 -4.87 4.48
C GLY A 249 25.12 -6.14 4.01
N VAL A 250 24.11 -6.62 4.73
CA VAL A 250 23.20 -7.67 4.27
C VAL A 250 21.99 -7.01 3.63
N SER A 251 21.74 -7.30 2.35
CA SER A 251 20.54 -6.85 1.63
C SER A 251 19.57 -8.01 1.39
N ALA A 252 18.28 -7.70 1.42
CA ALA A 252 17.21 -8.60 1.03
C ALA A 252 16.25 -7.85 0.10
N THR A 253 15.85 -8.51 -0.98
CA THR A 253 14.86 -8.00 -1.94
C THR A 253 13.64 -8.91 -1.90
N ARG A 254 12.45 -8.33 -1.97
CA ARG A 254 11.17 -9.02 -2.05
C ARG A 254 10.27 -8.34 -3.07
N THR A 255 9.44 -9.14 -3.71
CA THR A 255 8.40 -8.67 -4.62
C THR A 255 7.07 -8.70 -3.88
N LEU A 256 6.30 -7.61 -3.99
CA LEU A 256 5.03 -7.41 -3.31
C LEU A 256 3.95 -7.11 -4.35
N GLU A 257 2.82 -7.79 -4.25
CA GLU A 257 1.65 -7.46 -5.05
C GLU A 257 0.94 -6.23 -4.47
N VAL A 258 0.50 -5.33 -5.34
CA VAL A 258 -0.15 -4.08 -4.92
C VAL A 258 -1.57 -4.33 -4.39
N PHE A 259 -2.30 -5.23 -5.04
CA PHE A 259 -3.72 -5.54 -4.75
C PHE A 259 -3.94 -6.97 -4.21
N GLY A 260 -2.87 -7.71 -3.90
CA GLY A 260 -2.93 -9.08 -3.38
C GLY A 260 -2.39 -9.19 -1.96
N SER A 261 -2.58 -10.32 -1.28
CA SER A 261 -1.98 -10.53 0.05
C SER A 261 -0.68 -11.34 -0.06
N PRO A 262 0.42 -10.92 0.59
CA PRO A 262 0.56 -9.69 1.37
C PRO A 262 0.77 -8.45 0.49
N SER A 263 -0.03 -7.40 0.69
CA SER A 263 0.23 -6.09 0.07
C SER A 263 0.91 -5.16 1.08
N PRO A 264 1.77 -4.21 0.62
CA PRO A 264 2.23 -3.12 1.48
C PRO A 264 1.06 -2.24 1.96
N PHE A 265 -0.12 -2.48 1.38
CA PHE A 265 -1.34 -1.72 1.55
C PHE A 265 -2.40 -2.49 2.35
N ASP A 266 -2.08 -3.67 2.93
CA ASP A 266 -2.99 -4.59 3.66
C ASP A 266 -3.53 -4.00 4.99
N GLY A 267 -3.32 -2.71 5.25
CA GLY A 267 -3.94 -1.94 6.32
C GLY A 267 -4.93 -0.88 5.85
N LEU A 268 -5.07 -0.68 4.54
CA LEU A 268 -5.89 0.37 3.97
C LEU A 268 -7.24 -0.20 3.60
N ALA A 269 -8.26 0.34 4.24
CA ALA A 269 -9.63 0.07 3.87
C ALA A 269 -9.90 0.77 2.53
N LEU A 270 -9.46 0.16 1.42
CA LEU A 270 -9.83 0.60 0.08
C LEU A 270 -11.35 0.61 0.02
N THR A 271 -11.92 1.80 -0.11
CA THR A 271 -13.38 1.95 -0.26
C THR A 271 -13.77 1.56 -1.69
N VAL A 272 -12.86 1.79 -2.64
CA VAL A 272 -12.99 1.36 -4.03
C VAL A 272 -12.46 -0.08 -4.20
N PRO A 273 -13.26 -1.02 -4.72
CA PRO A 273 -12.80 -2.38 -4.99
C PRO A 273 -11.61 -2.43 -5.96
N GLY A 274 -10.63 -3.30 -5.70
CA GLY A 274 -9.42 -3.42 -6.54
C GLY A 274 -9.69 -3.65 -8.04
N ILE A 275 -10.79 -4.33 -8.38
CA ILE A 275 -11.20 -4.53 -9.78
C ILE A 275 -11.44 -3.20 -10.52
N VAL A 276 -11.92 -2.17 -9.83
CA VAL A 276 -12.15 -0.85 -10.43
C VAL A 276 -10.82 -0.22 -10.87
N TYR A 277 -9.78 -0.36 -10.05
CA TYR A 277 -8.44 0.10 -10.40
C TYR A 277 -7.89 -0.61 -11.64
N HIS A 278 -8.07 -1.93 -11.74
CA HIS A 278 -7.64 -2.71 -12.92
C HIS A 278 -8.39 -2.34 -14.21
N LEU A 279 -9.62 -1.81 -14.11
CA LEU A 279 -10.36 -1.34 -15.28
C LEU A 279 -9.88 0.00 -15.82
N VAL A 280 -9.20 0.82 -15.00
CA VAL A 280 -8.70 2.15 -15.42
C VAL A 280 -7.82 2.06 -16.67
N PRO A 281 -6.71 1.30 -16.71
CA PRO A 281 -5.88 1.24 -17.90
C PRO A 281 -6.62 0.65 -19.11
N VAL A 282 -7.51 -0.32 -18.90
CA VAL A 282 -8.31 -0.94 -19.96
C VAL A 282 -9.19 0.10 -20.66
N ILE A 283 -9.97 0.87 -19.88
CA ILE A 283 -10.91 1.86 -20.40
C ILE A 283 -10.15 3.01 -21.07
N VAL A 284 -9.10 3.52 -20.42
CA VAL A 284 -8.33 4.66 -20.93
C VAL A 284 -7.60 4.32 -22.22
N LEU A 285 -6.96 3.14 -22.31
CA LEU A 285 -6.25 2.69 -23.52
C LEU A 285 -7.21 2.37 -24.67
N ALA A 286 -8.33 1.68 -24.39
CA ALA A 286 -9.35 1.42 -25.40
C ALA A 286 -9.98 2.73 -25.92
N GLY A 287 -10.26 3.68 -25.04
CA GLY A 287 -10.72 5.01 -25.42
C GLY A 287 -9.71 5.76 -26.29
N ALA A 288 -8.44 5.73 -25.93
CA ALA A 288 -7.38 6.37 -26.71
C ALA A 288 -7.22 5.74 -28.11
N GLY A 289 -7.27 4.40 -28.21
CA GLY A 289 -7.24 3.69 -29.49
C GLY A 289 -8.45 4.03 -30.38
N TYR A 290 -9.64 4.11 -29.78
CA TYR A 290 -10.85 4.51 -30.48
C TYR A 290 -10.75 5.93 -31.06
N LEU A 291 -10.27 6.89 -30.25
CA LEU A 291 -10.10 8.29 -30.68
C LEU A 291 -9.02 8.44 -31.76
N LEU A 292 -7.95 7.64 -31.69
CA LEU A 292 -6.86 7.68 -32.65
C LEU A 292 -7.34 7.36 -34.08
N VAL A 293 -8.27 6.41 -34.26
CA VAL A 293 -8.86 6.08 -35.58
C VAL A 293 -9.53 7.31 -36.19
N GLY A 294 -10.31 8.05 -35.40
CA GLY A 294 -10.94 9.29 -35.87
C GLY A 294 -9.93 10.33 -36.33
N ASN A 295 -8.89 10.56 -35.54
CA ASN A 295 -7.83 11.51 -35.87
C ASN A 295 -7.00 11.09 -37.10
N ALA A 296 -6.82 9.79 -37.32
CA ALA A 296 -6.13 9.27 -38.50
C ALA A 296 -6.95 9.50 -39.78
N GLU A 297 -8.26 9.27 -39.72
CA GLU A 297 -9.16 9.52 -40.85
C GLU A 297 -9.25 11.00 -41.22
N ASP A 298 -9.41 11.88 -40.22
CA ASP A 298 -9.46 13.34 -40.44
C ASP A 298 -8.17 13.86 -41.11
N ALA A 299 -7.06 13.18 -40.85
CA ALA A 299 -5.78 13.48 -41.44
C ALA A 299 -5.50 12.78 -42.78
N GLY A 300 -6.48 12.05 -43.34
CA GLY A 300 -6.37 11.36 -44.61
C GLY A 300 -5.45 10.13 -44.61
N THR A 301 -5.04 9.63 -43.44
CA THR A 301 -4.23 8.39 -43.32
C THR A 301 -5.08 7.12 -43.25
N GLY A 302 -6.39 7.26 -43.50
CA GLY A 302 -7.42 6.24 -43.73
C GLY A 302 -7.09 4.82 -43.29
N VAL A 303 -7.73 4.35 -42.23
CA VAL A 303 -7.52 3.01 -41.70
C VAL A 303 -8.73 2.14 -42.03
N SER A 304 -8.60 1.26 -43.01
CA SER A 304 -9.65 0.32 -43.40
C SER A 304 -9.28 -1.11 -43.03
N GLY A 305 -10.23 -1.80 -42.40
CA GLY A 305 -10.07 -3.19 -41.99
C GLY A 305 -9.45 -3.39 -40.60
N THR A 306 -9.75 -4.54 -40.01
CA THR A 306 -9.38 -4.89 -38.63
C THR A 306 -7.87 -4.93 -38.40
N ALA A 307 -7.10 -5.47 -39.35
CA ALA A 307 -5.64 -5.56 -39.24
C ALA A 307 -4.98 -4.17 -39.17
N ALA A 308 -5.48 -3.21 -39.96
CA ALA A 308 -4.99 -1.84 -39.94
C ALA A 308 -5.39 -1.13 -38.63
N GLY A 309 -6.60 -1.39 -38.10
CA GLY A 309 -7.04 -0.93 -36.79
C GLY A 309 -6.15 -1.43 -35.65
N VAL A 310 -5.83 -2.74 -35.63
CA VAL A 310 -4.88 -3.33 -34.66
C VAL A 310 -3.52 -2.65 -34.74
N ALA A 311 -2.96 -2.54 -35.95
CA ALA A 311 -1.66 -1.91 -36.16
C ALA A 311 -1.64 -0.45 -35.68
N LEU A 312 -2.69 0.32 -35.97
CA LEU A 312 -2.85 1.69 -35.50
C LEU A 312 -2.94 1.75 -33.98
N GLY A 313 -3.79 0.93 -33.33
CA GLY A 313 -3.91 0.90 -31.88
C GLY A 313 -2.62 0.49 -31.17
N ALA A 314 -1.83 -0.43 -31.76
CA ALA A 314 -0.53 -0.81 -31.22
C ALA A 314 0.47 0.35 -31.18
N THR A 315 0.33 1.39 -32.02
CA THR A 315 1.22 2.56 -32.00
C THR A 315 1.13 3.39 -30.71
N LEU A 316 0.08 3.22 -29.90
CA LEU A 316 -0.02 3.82 -28.56
C LEU A 316 1.15 3.40 -27.65
N SER A 317 1.63 2.17 -27.81
CA SER A 317 2.73 1.64 -27.02
C SER A 317 3.99 2.49 -27.10
N ALA A 318 4.26 3.18 -28.22
CA ALA A 318 5.47 3.98 -28.38
C ALA A 318 5.60 5.09 -27.32
N GLY A 319 4.51 5.85 -27.10
CA GLY A 319 4.50 6.91 -26.10
C GLY A 319 4.24 6.40 -24.68
N TYR A 320 3.37 5.40 -24.56
CA TYR A 320 3.04 4.80 -23.26
C TYR A 320 4.27 4.12 -22.62
N LEU A 321 5.05 3.38 -23.41
CA LEU A 321 6.30 2.74 -22.99
C LEU A 321 7.32 3.77 -22.51
N LEU A 322 7.52 4.86 -23.27
CA LEU A 322 8.47 5.90 -22.89
C LEU A 322 8.12 6.51 -21.53
N LEU A 323 6.86 6.88 -21.30
CA LEU A 323 6.42 7.41 -20.01
C LEU A 323 6.40 6.36 -18.91
N THR A 324 6.22 5.08 -19.24
CA THR A 324 6.38 3.98 -18.29
C THR A 324 7.82 3.94 -17.79
N VAL A 325 8.83 3.94 -18.67
CA VAL A 325 10.23 3.96 -18.24
C VAL A 325 10.54 5.20 -17.38
N VAL A 326 10.07 6.38 -17.77
CA VAL A 326 10.25 7.61 -16.98
C VAL A 326 9.54 7.53 -15.63
N GLY A 327 8.31 7.05 -15.60
CA GLY A 327 7.48 6.92 -14.40
C GLY A 327 8.10 5.96 -13.39
N GLN A 328 8.70 4.86 -13.83
CA GLN A 328 9.41 3.92 -12.94
C GLN A 328 10.53 4.62 -12.16
N SER A 329 11.28 5.52 -12.81
CA SER A 329 12.30 6.33 -12.14
C SER A 329 11.68 7.38 -11.21
N VAL A 330 10.65 8.09 -11.65
CA VAL A 330 9.97 9.14 -10.86
C VAL A 330 9.32 8.59 -9.58
N PHE A 331 8.76 7.38 -9.66
CA PHE A 331 8.08 6.73 -8.54
C PHE A 331 9.01 5.84 -7.71
N SER A 332 10.31 5.79 -8.01
CA SER A 332 11.26 5.12 -7.12
C SER A 332 11.37 5.87 -5.78
N PHE A 333 11.52 5.11 -4.71
CA PHE A 333 11.74 5.60 -3.36
C PHE A 333 12.97 4.93 -2.78
N GLU A 334 13.84 5.74 -2.17
CA GLU A 334 14.96 5.27 -1.36
C GLU A 334 15.02 6.13 -0.10
N TYR A 335 15.10 5.49 1.05
CA TYR A 335 15.17 6.14 2.34
C TYR A 335 16.19 5.44 3.21
N THR A 336 17.13 6.21 3.74
CA THR A 336 18.20 5.70 4.59
C THR A 336 18.06 6.30 5.98
N VAL A 337 17.79 5.44 6.97
CA VAL A 337 17.76 5.80 8.39
C VAL A 337 19.09 5.45 9.02
N ARG A 338 19.72 6.43 9.67
CA ARG A 338 20.83 6.18 10.59
C ARG A 338 20.28 6.16 11.99
N ARG A 339 20.30 4.99 12.65
CA ARG A 339 19.90 4.89 14.06
C ARG A 339 21.10 5.29 14.93
N ALA A 340 20.94 6.33 15.75
CA ALA A 340 21.91 6.67 16.79
C ALA A 340 21.73 5.70 17.98
N GLY A 341 22.81 5.06 18.45
CA GLY A 341 22.78 4.09 19.56
C GLY A 341 23.99 3.13 19.56
N LEU A 342 24.13 2.30 20.60
CA LEU A 342 25.28 1.40 20.86
C LEU A 342 25.55 0.37 19.74
N ALA A 343 24.55 0.04 18.91
CA ALA A 343 24.67 -0.85 17.76
C ALA A 343 24.63 -0.11 16.40
N GLY A 344 25.01 1.18 16.39
CA GLY A 344 24.97 2.12 15.26
C GLY A 344 24.97 1.45 13.88
N GLY A 345 23.83 1.52 13.20
CA GLY A 345 23.60 0.85 11.92
C GLY A 345 22.84 1.75 10.96
N THR A 346 23.24 1.67 9.70
CA THR A 346 22.51 2.28 8.58
C THR A 346 21.50 1.26 8.06
N TYR A 347 20.24 1.67 8.00
CA TYR A 347 19.15 0.92 7.39
C TYR A 347 18.73 1.65 6.13
N THR A 348 18.83 0.98 4.98
CA THR A 348 18.36 1.54 3.71
C THR A 348 17.15 0.74 3.26
N LEU A 349 16.06 1.44 2.98
CA LEU A 349 14.82 0.91 2.42
C LEU A 349 14.64 1.50 1.03
N ALA A 350 14.41 0.66 0.03
CA ALA A 350 14.07 1.11 -1.31
C ALA A 350 12.83 0.37 -1.82
N ALA A 351 11.99 1.07 -2.56
CA ALA A 351 10.79 0.51 -3.18
C ALA A 351 10.53 1.17 -4.53
N ALA A 352 10.26 0.35 -5.55
CA ALA A 352 9.92 0.81 -6.88
C ALA A 352 9.07 -0.26 -7.62
N PRO A 353 8.35 0.11 -8.68
CA PRO A 353 7.79 -0.87 -9.60
C PRO A 353 8.89 -1.77 -10.18
N GLU A 354 8.65 -3.09 -10.24
CA GLU A 354 9.60 -4.04 -10.83
C GLU A 354 9.79 -3.71 -12.31
N PHE A 355 11.05 -3.50 -12.72
CA PHE A 355 11.37 -2.89 -14.00
C PHE A 355 10.93 -3.74 -15.20
N THR A 356 11.18 -5.05 -15.16
CA THR A 356 10.87 -5.97 -16.27
C THR A 356 9.38 -6.00 -16.55
N SER A 357 8.58 -6.19 -15.51
CA SER A 357 7.12 -6.24 -15.55
C SER A 357 6.55 -4.88 -15.93
N SER A 358 7.14 -3.78 -15.45
CA SER A 358 6.77 -2.42 -15.86
C SER A 358 6.85 -2.26 -17.39
N VAL A 359 8.00 -2.63 -17.97
CA VAL A 359 8.23 -2.51 -19.42
C VAL A 359 7.31 -3.45 -20.21
N LEU A 360 7.21 -4.71 -19.80
CA LEU A 360 6.47 -5.72 -20.55
C LEU A 360 4.95 -5.57 -20.41
N LEU A 361 4.44 -5.41 -19.19
CA LEU A 361 3.00 -5.36 -18.94
C LEU A 361 2.45 -3.95 -19.19
N ALA A 362 2.91 -2.97 -18.41
CA ALA A 362 2.39 -1.61 -18.51
C ALA A 362 2.84 -0.91 -19.81
N GLY A 363 4.10 -1.05 -20.20
CA GLY A 363 4.66 -0.36 -21.36
C GLY A 363 4.22 -0.94 -22.72
N LEU A 364 4.04 -2.26 -22.81
CA LEU A 364 3.81 -2.95 -24.08
C LEU A 364 2.48 -3.71 -24.12
N ALA A 365 2.29 -4.71 -23.27
CA ALA A 365 1.16 -5.64 -23.39
C ALA A 365 -0.19 -4.93 -23.27
N TYR A 366 -0.39 -4.11 -22.23
CA TYR A 366 -1.65 -3.39 -22.02
C TYR A 366 -1.96 -2.42 -23.18
N PRO A 367 -1.06 -1.49 -23.57
CA PRO A 367 -1.30 -0.57 -24.68
C PRO A 367 -1.56 -1.29 -26.00
N ILE A 368 -0.81 -2.35 -26.30
CA ILE A 368 -1.00 -3.13 -27.53
C ILE A 368 -2.38 -3.80 -27.50
N LEU A 369 -2.74 -4.51 -26.44
CA LEU A 369 -3.99 -5.25 -26.37
C LEU A 369 -5.21 -4.31 -26.37
N PHE A 370 -5.26 -3.38 -25.42
CA PHE A 370 -6.45 -2.54 -25.22
C PHE A 370 -6.51 -1.37 -26.20
N GLY A 371 -5.36 -0.80 -26.59
CA GLY A 371 -5.29 0.20 -27.65
C GLY A 371 -5.74 -0.36 -29.00
N SER A 372 -5.30 -1.59 -29.34
CA SER A 372 -5.77 -2.28 -30.56
C SER A 372 -7.26 -2.62 -30.50
N ALA A 373 -7.76 -3.10 -29.36
CA ALA A 373 -9.18 -3.41 -29.21
C ALA A 373 -10.05 -2.17 -29.43
N GLY A 374 -9.69 -1.04 -28.82
CA GLY A 374 -10.38 0.24 -29.01
C GLY A 374 -10.39 0.71 -30.46
N ALA A 375 -9.23 0.60 -31.15
CA ALA A 375 -9.11 0.96 -32.56
C ALA A 375 -9.95 0.05 -33.47
N VAL A 376 -9.96 -1.27 -33.25
CA VAL A 376 -10.81 -2.21 -34.01
C VAL A 376 -12.28 -1.89 -33.86
N VAL A 377 -12.74 -1.58 -32.64
CA VAL A 377 -14.14 -1.19 -32.40
C VAL A 377 -14.50 0.08 -33.18
N ALA A 378 -13.61 1.07 -33.25
CA ALA A 378 -13.82 2.26 -34.04
C ALA A 378 -13.89 1.96 -35.54
N THR A 379 -12.98 1.13 -36.06
CA THR A 379 -12.91 0.77 -37.49
C THR A 379 -14.13 -0.04 -37.95
N VAL A 380 -14.70 -0.90 -37.11
CA VAL A 380 -15.89 -1.71 -37.48
C VAL A 380 -17.19 -0.90 -37.45
N ARG A 381 -17.25 0.18 -36.67
CA ARG A 381 -18.45 1.01 -36.53
C ARG A 381 -18.62 2.06 -37.64
N ARG A 382 -17.55 2.33 -38.39
CA ARG A 382 -17.53 3.25 -39.52
C ARG A 382 -17.70 2.47 -40.81
#